data_AF-X0YAP8-F1
#
_entry.id   AF-X0YAP8-F1
#
_cell.length_a   1.000
_cell.length_b   1.000
_cell.length_c   1.000
_cell.angle_alpha   90.00
_cell.angle_beta   90.00
_cell.angle_gamma   90.00
#
_symmetry.space_group_name_H-M   'P 1'
#
loop_
_entity.id
_entity.type
_entity.pdbx_description
1 polymer ?
#
loop_
_entity_poly.entity_id
_entity_poly.type
_entity_poly.pdbx_seq_one_letter_code
_entity_poly.pdbx_strand_id
1 'polypeptide(L)'
;VGLSRVARTIRERLSLKDQDNQTPQLLVNARTVSSVVETFFGSSQLSQFMDQTNPLSELTHKRRLSALGPGGLTRERAGFEVRDVHHTHYGRMCPIETPEGPNIGLITSLATFARINRYGFIETPYRKVTKGKVTNSIEYLSADREDRFYVAQCDEAFDSKGKFVSDKIAVRRRSEYPIIDAAEVDYMDVSPRQLVSVAASLIPFLEHDDANRALMGSNMQRQAV
;
A
#
# COMPACT_ATOMS: atom_id res chain seq x y z
N VAL A 1 -13.73 10.19 -18.40
CA VAL A 1 -14.84 9.64 -19.22
C VAL A 1 -16.11 10.49 -19.18
N GLY A 2 -16.63 10.87 -18.01
CA GLY A 2 -17.85 11.71 -17.93
C GLY A 2 -17.68 13.08 -18.59
N LEU A 3 -16.64 13.84 -18.21
CA LEU A 3 -16.37 15.17 -18.78
C LEU A 3 -16.04 15.14 -20.27
N SER A 4 -15.37 14.10 -20.76
CA SER A 4 -15.07 13.97 -22.20
C SER A 4 -16.34 13.72 -23.02
N ARG A 5 -17.31 12.96 -22.50
CA ARG A 5 -18.64 12.81 -23.11
C ARG A 5 -19.39 14.14 -23.15
N VAL A 6 -19.38 14.88 -22.03
CA VAL A 6 -19.98 16.23 -21.97
C VAL A 6 -19.34 17.17 -22.98
N ALA A 7 -18.00 17.20 -23.07
CA ALA A 7 -17.29 18.03 -24.03
C ALA A 7 -17.65 17.70 -25.49
N ARG A 8 -17.83 16.41 -25.82
CA ARG A 8 -18.29 15.99 -27.15
C ARG A 8 -19.69 16.51 -27.46
N THR A 9 -20.63 16.32 -26.52
CA THR A 9 -22.01 16.82 -26.67
C THR A 9 -22.08 18.34 -26.79
N ILE A 10 -21.22 19.06 -26.07
CA ILE A 10 -21.12 20.53 -26.18
C ILE A 10 -20.66 20.90 -27.59
N ARG A 11 -19.60 20.26 -28.12
CA ARG A 11 -19.12 20.53 -29.50
C ARG A 11 -20.21 20.26 -30.54
N GLU A 12 -20.91 19.14 -30.43
CA GLU A 12 -22.02 18.78 -31.33
C GLU A 12 -23.14 19.83 -31.30
N ARG A 13 -23.51 20.32 -30.10
CA ARG A 13 -24.55 21.34 -29.93
C ARG A 13 -24.13 22.71 -30.47
N LEU A 14 -22.85 23.06 -30.34
CA LEU A 14 -22.29 24.30 -30.90
C LEU A 14 -22.27 24.28 -32.42
N SER A 15 -22.11 23.11 -33.06
CA SER A 15 -22.10 22.98 -34.52
C SER A 15 -23.49 22.99 -35.17
N LEU A 16 -24.56 22.70 -34.41
CA LEU A 16 -25.92 22.46 -34.95
C LEU A 16 -26.92 23.60 -34.73
N LYS A 17 -26.60 24.62 -33.93
CA LYS A 17 -27.55 25.67 -33.52
C LYS A 17 -27.15 27.05 -34.03
N ASP A 18 -28.13 27.83 -34.49
CA ASP A 18 -27.99 29.27 -34.70
C ASP A 18 -27.49 29.96 -33.42
N GLN A 19 -26.58 30.92 -33.59
CA GLN A 19 -25.72 31.46 -32.53
C GLN A 19 -26.42 32.47 -31.59
N ASP A 20 -27.66 32.84 -31.87
CA ASP A 20 -28.34 33.88 -31.10
C ASP A 20 -28.83 33.34 -29.75
N ASN A 21 -28.35 33.95 -28.66
CA ASN A 21 -28.67 33.65 -27.25
C ASN A 21 -28.17 32.32 -26.66
N GLN A 22 -26.97 31.85 -27.02
CA GLN A 22 -26.38 30.71 -26.32
C GLN A 22 -25.77 31.10 -24.96
N THR A 23 -26.29 30.48 -23.88
CA THR A 23 -25.68 30.55 -22.55
C THR A 23 -24.97 29.23 -22.22
N PRO A 24 -23.85 29.26 -21.45
CA PRO A 24 -23.12 28.05 -21.08
C PRO A 24 -23.98 26.98 -20.37
N GLN A 25 -25.01 27.41 -19.64
CA GLN A 25 -25.93 26.53 -18.92
C GLN A 25 -26.75 25.62 -19.87
N LEU A 26 -27.09 26.10 -21.07
CA LEU A 26 -27.84 25.32 -22.07
C LEU A 26 -26.99 24.26 -22.78
N LEU A 27 -25.66 24.41 -22.73
CA LEU A 27 -24.71 23.52 -23.37
C LEU A 27 -24.32 22.34 -22.46
N VAL A 28 -24.26 22.55 -21.16
CA VAL A 28 -23.83 21.54 -20.18
C VAL A 28 -24.99 20.63 -19.79
N ASN A 29 -24.82 19.32 -19.93
CA ASN A 29 -25.76 18.33 -19.40
C ASN A 29 -25.20 17.65 -18.15
N ALA A 30 -25.69 18.03 -16.97
CA ALA A 30 -25.27 17.47 -15.70
C ALA A 30 -25.59 15.97 -15.56
N ARG A 31 -26.69 15.48 -16.17
CA ARG A 31 -27.10 14.05 -16.08
C ARG A 31 -26.03 13.10 -16.63
N THR A 32 -25.26 13.53 -17.63
CA THR A 32 -24.20 12.71 -18.22
C THR A 32 -23.03 12.51 -17.26
N VAL A 33 -22.77 13.47 -16.37
CA VAL A 33 -21.74 13.33 -15.33
C VAL A 33 -22.28 12.49 -14.19
N SER A 34 -23.49 12.82 -13.69
CA SER A 34 -24.12 12.08 -12.59
C SER A 34 -24.25 10.59 -12.88
N SER A 35 -24.70 10.21 -14.08
CA SER A 35 -24.87 8.80 -14.43
C SER A 35 -23.56 8.02 -14.45
N VAL A 36 -22.45 8.65 -14.83
CA VAL A 36 -21.12 8.01 -14.79
C VAL A 36 -20.65 7.81 -13.35
N VAL A 37 -20.92 8.77 -12.47
CA VAL A 37 -20.61 8.67 -11.04
C VAL A 37 -21.47 7.60 -10.36
N GLU A 38 -22.78 7.59 -10.63
CA GLU A 38 -23.71 6.58 -10.13
C GLU A 38 -23.34 5.18 -10.60
N THR A 39 -22.98 5.02 -11.88
CA THR A 39 -22.53 3.73 -12.41
C THR A 39 -21.25 3.26 -11.71
N PHE A 40 -20.31 4.17 -11.46
CA PHE A 40 -19.07 3.85 -10.74
C PHE A 40 -19.36 3.37 -9.32
N PHE A 41 -20.11 4.12 -8.51
CA PHE A 41 -20.37 3.72 -7.13
C PHE A 41 -21.37 2.55 -7.01
N GLY A 42 -22.29 2.39 -7.95
CA GLY A 42 -23.31 1.35 -7.93
C GLY A 42 -22.87 -0.01 -8.47
N SER A 43 -21.90 -0.05 -9.39
CA SER A 43 -21.54 -1.29 -10.11
C SER A 43 -20.04 -1.57 -10.26
N SER A 44 -19.16 -0.66 -9.84
CA SER A 44 -17.71 -0.90 -9.93
C SER A 44 -17.28 -1.99 -8.96
N GLN A 45 -16.39 -2.88 -9.42
CA GLN A 45 -15.74 -3.89 -8.58
C GLN A 45 -14.92 -3.28 -7.41
N LEU A 46 -14.46 -2.03 -7.57
CA LEU A 46 -13.75 -1.29 -6.53
C LEU A 46 -14.70 -0.62 -5.52
N SER A 47 -15.99 -0.49 -5.86
CA SER A 47 -17.02 0.00 -4.94
C SER A 47 -17.59 -1.21 -4.18
N GLN A 48 -16.96 -1.53 -3.06
CA GLN A 48 -17.31 -2.71 -2.26
C GLN A 48 -18.29 -2.33 -1.15
N PHE A 49 -19.22 -3.22 -0.84
CA PHE A 49 -20.03 -3.09 0.37
C PHE A 49 -19.11 -3.23 1.58
N MET A 50 -19.18 -2.27 2.48
CA MET A 50 -18.26 -2.18 3.60
C MET A 50 -18.44 -3.36 4.56
N ASP A 51 -17.32 -3.87 5.07
CA ASP A 51 -17.32 -4.88 6.13
C ASP A 51 -17.39 -4.14 7.46
N GLN A 52 -18.45 -4.38 8.22
CA GLN A 52 -18.78 -3.66 9.46
C GLN A 52 -19.07 -4.64 10.60
N THR A 53 -18.44 -5.81 10.56
CA THR A 53 -18.56 -6.81 11.63
C THR A 53 -17.98 -6.28 12.94
N ASN A 54 -16.79 -5.66 12.88
CA ASN A 54 -16.17 -5.01 14.03
C ASN A 54 -15.24 -3.85 13.58
N PRO A 55 -14.74 -2.99 14.49
CA PRO A 55 -13.90 -1.85 14.10
C PRO A 55 -12.62 -2.22 13.34
N LEU A 56 -12.06 -3.41 13.60
CA LEU A 56 -10.88 -3.89 12.88
C LEU A 56 -11.23 -4.28 11.44
N SER A 57 -12.38 -4.92 11.22
CA SER A 57 -12.83 -5.29 9.87
C SER A 57 -13.04 -4.04 9.01
N GLU A 58 -13.64 -2.99 9.57
CA GLU A 58 -13.80 -1.70 8.91
C GLU A 58 -12.47 -1.06 8.53
N LEU A 59 -11.53 -1.02 9.49
CA LEU A 59 -10.22 -0.41 9.30
C LEU A 59 -9.42 -1.14 8.23
N THR A 60 -9.37 -2.47 8.31
CA THR A 60 -8.69 -3.30 7.32
C THR A 60 -9.30 -3.15 5.94
N HIS A 61 -10.63 -3.10 5.82
CA HIS A 61 -11.28 -2.94 4.52
C HIS A 61 -10.85 -1.62 3.85
N LYS A 62 -10.81 -0.51 4.60
CA LYS A 62 -10.35 0.79 4.08
C LYS A 62 -8.87 0.81 3.68
N ARG A 63 -8.04 -0.09 4.24
CA ARG A 63 -6.59 -0.17 3.99
C ARG A 63 -6.19 -1.29 3.01
N ARG A 64 -7.18 -1.91 2.36
CA ARG A 64 -6.99 -3.02 1.43
C ARG A 64 -6.45 -2.52 0.08
N LEU A 65 -5.51 -3.28 -0.48
CA LEU A 65 -5.00 -3.13 -1.83
C LEU A 65 -5.53 -4.30 -2.68
N SER A 66 -6.06 -4.00 -3.86
CA SER A 66 -6.59 -5.00 -4.78
C SER A 66 -5.91 -4.85 -6.13
N ALA A 67 -5.28 -5.93 -6.60
CA ALA A 67 -4.78 -6.04 -7.97
C ALA A 67 -5.90 -6.35 -8.99
N LEU A 68 -7.10 -6.70 -8.50
CA LEU A 68 -8.27 -6.99 -9.30
C LEU A 68 -9.08 -5.72 -9.58
N GLY A 69 -9.58 -5.59 -10.79
CA GLY A 69 -10.48 -4.50 -11.20
C GLY A 69 -10.26 -4.07 -12.65
N PRO A 70 -11.04 -3.10 -13.14
CA PRO A 70 -10.84 -2.51 -14.46
C PRO A 70 -9.42 -1.93 -14.59
N GLY A 71 -8.66 -2.39 -15.58
CA GLY A 71 -7.25 -1.99 -15.78
C GLY A 71 -6.24 -2.76 -14.92
N GLY A 72 -6.69 -3.65 -14.04
CA GLY A 72 -5.86 -4.56 -13.27
C GLY A 72 -5.84 -5.97 -13.85
N LEU A 73 -5.58 -6.95 -12.99
CA LEU A 73 -5.56 -8.37 -13.34
C LEU A 73 -6.95 -8.99 -13.25
N THR A 74 -7.20 -10.02 -14.05
CA THR A 74 -8.31 -10.96 -13.82
C THR A 74 -7.78 -12.18 -13.06
N ARG A 75 -8.65 -12.83 -12.29
CA ARG A 75 -8.28 -14.01 -11.47
C ARG A 75 -7.65 -15.13 -12.30
N GLU A 76 -8.16 -15.36 -13.50
CA GLU A 76 -7.72 -16.41 -14.43
C GLU A 76 -6.36 -16.11 -15.07
N ARG A 77 -5.99 -14.84 -15.22
CA ARG A 77 -4.72 -14.41 -15.83
C ARG A 77 -3.63 -14.14 -14.79
N ALA A 78 -3.98 -14.16 -13.51
CA ALA A 78 -3.04 -13.97 -12.42
C ALA A 78 -2.23 -15.24 -12.17
N GLY A 79 -1.04 -15.31 -12.77
CA GLY A 79 -0.06 -16.37 -12.57
C GLY A 79 0.50 -16.43 -11.14
N PHE A 80 1.44 -17.36 -10.94
CA PHE A 80 2.07 -17.56 -9.63
C PHE A 80 2.94 -16.35 -9.21
N GLU A 81 3.72 -15.80 -10.14
CA GLU A 81 4.68 -14.71 -9.86
C GLU A 81 4.04 -13.44 -9.29
N VAL A 82 2.81 -13.11 -9.71
CA VAL A 82 2.09 -11.91 -9.23
C VAL A 82 1.47 -12.09 -7.85
N ARG A 83 1.41 -13.34 -7.36
CA ARG A 83 0.84 -13.68 -6.04
C ARG A 83 1.92 -13.82 -4.97
N ASP A 84 3.17 -13.98 -5.38
CA ASP A 84 4.29 -14.20 -4.48
C ASP A 84 4.72 -12.93 -3.74
N VAL A 85 5.42 -13.10 -2.62
CA VAL A 85 5.92 -12.00 -1.81
C VAL A 85 7.24 -11.51 -2.40
N HIS A 86 7.25 -10.27 -2.86
CA HIS A 86 8.45 -9.63 -3.39
C HIS A 86 9.20 -8.87 -2.29
N HIS A 87 10.53 -8.80 -2.37
CA HIS A 87 11.37 -8.13 -1.36
C HIS A 87 10.99 -6.65 -1.14
N THR A 88 10.53 -5.96 -2.19
CA THR A 88 10.07 -4.56 -2.11
C THR A 88 8.79 -4.37 -1.30
N HIS A 89 8.05 -5.44 -1.00
CA HIS A 89 6.85 -5.38 -0.16
C HIS A 89 7.19 -5.01 1.29
N TYR A 90 8.43 -5.23 1.72
CA TYR A 90 8.91 -4.94 3.08
C TYR A 90 8.52 -3.51 3.50
N GLY A 91 7.76 -3.39 4.58
CA GLY A 91 7.32 -2.10 5.12
C GLY A 91 6.21 -1.39 4.33
N ARG A 92 5.73 -1.95 3.21
CA ARG A 92 4.74 -1.34 2.30
C ARG A 92 3.44 -2.12 2.24
N MET A 93 3.54 -3.42 1.97
CA MET A 93 2.40 -4.34 1.92
C MET A 93 2.65 -5.45 2.93
N CYS A 94 1.61 -5.85 3.64
CA CYS A 94 1.73 -6.91 4.63
C CYS A 94 1.91 -8.26 3.91
N PRO A 95 2.94 -9.05 4.28
CA PRO A 95 3.14 -10.39 3.70
C PRO A 95 2.24 -11.46 4.33
N ILE A 96 1.59 -11.16 5.45
CA ILE A 96 0.75 -12.11 6.21
C ILE A 96 -0.73 -11.96 5.87
N GLU A 97 -1.24 -10.72 5.84
CA GLU A 97 -2.66 -10.46 5.68
C GLU A 97 -3.08 -10.50 4.20
N THR A 98 -3.52 -11.68 3.77
CA THR A 98 -4.17 -11.93 2.49
C THR A 98 -5.35 -12.89 2.69
N PRO A 99 -6.44 -12.79 1.90
CA PRO A 99 -7.48 -13.80 1.90
C PRO A 99 -6.93 -15.18 1.49
N GLU A 100 -7.51 -16.22 2.08
CA GLU A 100 -7.27 -17.60 1.67
C GLU A 100 -8.04 -17.94 0.37
N GLY A 101 -7.59 -18.99 -0.31
CA GLY A 101 -8.25 -19.50 -1.51
C GLY A 101 -7.92 -18.71 -2.78
N PRO A 102 -8.88 -18.49 -3.70
CA PRO A 102 -8.58 -18.06 -5.08
C PRO A 102 -8.02 -16.64 -5.20
N ASN A 103 -8.19 -15.80 -4.17
CA ASN A 103 -7.71 -14.41 -4.15
C ASN A 103 -6.37 -14.23 -3.43
N ILE A 104 -5.71 -15.31 -3.00
CA ILE A 104 -4.43 -15.24 -2.31
C ILE A 104 -3.39 -14.46 -3.14
N GLY A 105 -2.71 -13.50 -2.50
CA GLY A 105 -1.71 -12.63 -3.11
C GLY A 105 -2.26 -11.51 -4.00
N LEU A 106 -3.53 -11.56 -4.41
CA LEU A 106 -4.17 -10.54 -5.26
C LEU A 106 -4.88 -9.45 -4.46
N ILE A 107 -5.21 -9.76 -3.22
CA ILE A 107 -5.76 -8.83 -2.25
C ILE A 107 -4.82 -8.83 -1.06
N THR A 108 -4.23 -7.69 -0.77
CA THR A 108 -3.30 -7.51 0.34
C THR A 108 -3.72 -6.31 1.17
N SER A 109 -3.04 -6.06 2.29
CA SER A 109 -3.27 -4.88 3.13
C SER A 109 -2.02 -4.01 3.20
N LEU A 110 -2.22 -2.70 3.33
CA LEU A 110 -1.12 -1.78 3.64
C LEU A 110 -0.46 -2.13 4.97
N ALA A 111 0.87 -2.09 4.99
CA ALA A 111 1.64 -2.21 6.23
C ALA A 111 1.35 -1.04 7.19
N THR A 112 1.74 -1.18 8.46
CA THR A 112 1.34 -0.26 9.55
C THR A 112 1.75 1.19 9.29
N PHE A 113 3.02 1.43 8.93
CA PHE A 113 3.55 2.79 8.73
C PHE A 113 3.60 3.23 7.25
N ALA A 114 3.09 2.39 6.35
CA ALA A 114 3.08 2.68 4.92
C ALA A 114 2.19 3.89 4.58
N ARG A 115 2.66 4.73 3.64
CA ARG A 115 1.90 5.85 3.09
C ARG A 115 2.00 5.88 1.56
N ILE A 116 1.03 6.52 0.91
CA ILE A 116 1.03 6.69 -0.54
C ILE A 116 1.50 8.12 -0.84
N ASN A 117 2.49 8.27 -1.72
CA ASN A 117 2.98 9.58 -2.14
C ASN A 117 2.13 10.19 -3.27
N ARG A 118 2.45 11.43 -3.67
CA ARG A 118 1.69 12.16 -4.71
C ARG A 118 1.65 11.49 -6.08
N TYR A 119 2.57 10.57 -6.34
CA TYR A 119 2.66 9.83 -7.60
C TYR A 119 1.96 8.47 -7.55
N GLY A 120 1.46 8.07 -6.37
CA GLY A 120 0.80 6.78 -6.16
C GLY A 120 1.72 5.66 -5.70
N PHE A 121 3.01 5.92 -5.45
CA PHE A 121 3.92 4.90 -4.90
C PHE A 121 3.79 4.78 -3.38
N ILE A 122 3.94 3.57 -2.86
CA ILE A 122 3.94 3.29 -1.43
C ILE A 122 5.35 3.56 -0.88
N GLU A 123 5.42 4.39 0.15
CA GLU A 123 6.62 4.72 0.89
C GLU A 123 6.53 4.19 2.33
N THR A 124 7.68 3.88 2.90
CA THR A 124 7.80 3.42 4.28
C THR A 124 8.90 4.22 4.99
N PRO A 125 8.76 4.51 6.30
CA PRO A 125 9.69 5.37 7.01
C PRO A 125 10.96 4.64 7.45
N TYR A 126 12.08 5.35 7.45
CA TYR A 126 13.37 4.86 7.92
C TYR A 126 14.07 5.93 8.75
N ARG A 127 14.85 5.50 9.75
CA ARG A 127 15.77 6.39 10.49
C ARG A 127 17.04 6.56 9.69
N LYS A 128 17.46 7.79 9.46
CA LYS A 128 18.72 8.08 8.76
C LYS A 128 19.91 7.74 9.65
N VAL A 129 20.89 7.04 9.10
CA VAL A 129 22.18 6.76 9.74
C VAL A 129 23.24 7.64 9.09
N THR A 130 24.07 8.29 9.91
CA THR A 130 25.17 9.13 9.41
C THR A 130 26.46 8.78 10.15
N LYS A 131 27.50 8.35 9.41
CA LYS A 131 28.81 7.98 9.97
C LYS A 131 28.69 6.94 11.11
N GLY A 132 27.88 5.90 10.89
CA GLY A 132 27.62 4.83 11.89
C GLY A 132 26.84 5.28 13.13
N LYS A 133 26.16 6.43 13.06
CA LYS A 133 25.26 6.92 14.12
C LYS A 133 23.83 7.03 13.62
N VAL A 134 22.94 6.31 14.26
CA VAL A 134 21.49 6.37 14.04
C VAL A 134 20.97 7.71 14.55
N THR A 135 20.25 8.43 13.69
CA THR A 135 19.65 9.72 14.04
C THR A 135 18.15 9.57 14.33
N ASN A 136 17.52 10.64 14.84
CA ASN A 136 16.07 10.73 15.00
C ASN A 136 15.37 11.31 13.76
N SER A 137 16.12 11.55 12.68
CA SER A 137 15.54 12.01 11.42
C SER A 137 14.88 10.85 10.70
N ILE A 138 13.57 10.95 10.49
CA ILE A 138 12.80 9.95 9.74
C ILE A 138 12.63 10.42 8.30
N GLU A 139 13.02 9.58 7.34
CA GLU A 139 12.80 9.80 5.92
C GLU A 139 11.95 8.67 5.35
N TYR A 140 10.98 9.02 4.49
CA TYR A 140 10.17 8.04 3.79
C TYR A 140 10.78 7.73 2.44
N LEU A 141 10.98 6.44 2.17
CA LEU A 141 11.58 5.95 0.95
C LEU A 141 10.58 5.12 0.15
N SER A 142 10.50 5.38 -1.15
CA SER A 142 9.87 4.49 -2.14
C SER A 142 10.78 3.30 -2.44
N ALA A 143 10.22 2.23 -3.02
CA ALA A 143 10.95 0.99 -3.26
C ALA A 143 12.21 1.19 -4.12
N ASP A 144 12.11 1.98 -5.19
CA ASP A 144 13.22 2.32 -6.08
C ASP A 144 14.34 3.10 -5.37
N ARG A 145 14.00 3.94 -4.39
CA ARG A 145 14.99 4.72 -3.65
C ARG A 145 15.72 3.85 -2.65
N GLU A 146 14.98 2.99 -1.95
CA GLU A 146 15.47 2.09 -0.91
C GLU A 146 16.50 1.09 -1.44
N ASP A 147 16.31 0.54 -2.65
CA ASP A 147 17.20 -0.45 -3.27
C ASP A 147 18.67 0.00 -3.46
N ARG A 148 18.93 1.30 -3.31
CA ARG A 148 20.27 1.90 -3.42
C ARG A 148 21.02 1.94 -2.09
N PHE A 149 20.34 1.70 -0.99
CA PHE A 149 20.87 1.89 0.37
C PHE A 149 20.97 0.57 1.12
N TYR A 150 21.84 0.55 2.13
CA TYR A 150 21.89 -0.52 3.12
C TYR A 150 21.01 -0.18 4.32
N VAL A 151 20.03 -1.03 4.61
CA VAL A 151 19.06 -0.81 5.69
C VAL A 151 19.28 -1.82 6.82
N ALA A 152 19.66 -1.34 8.00
CA ALA A 152 19.76 -2.16 9.20
C ALA A 152 18.38 -2.46 9.81
N GLN A 153 18.27 -3.62 10.47
CA GLN A 153 17.06 -4.00 11.19
C GLN A 153 16.87 -3.16 12.45
N CYS A 154 15.64 -3.07 12.95
CA CYS A 154 15.29 -2.23 14.10
C CYS A 154 15.79 -2.74 15.46
N ASP A 155 16.15 -4.02 15.55
CA ASP A 155 16.61 -4.72 16.75
C ASP A 155 18.12 -4.60 16.99
N GLU A 156 18.87 -4.08 16.00
CA GLU A 156 20.30 -3.82 16.13
C GLU A 156 20.59 -2.82 17.26
N ALA A 157 21.46 -3.24 18.20
CA ALA A 157 21.74 -2.47 19.40
C ALA A 157 22.60 -1.24 19.11
N PHE A 158 22.20 -0.08 19.63
CA PHE A 158 22.95 1.16 19.57
C PHE A 158 23.00 1.86 20.94
N ASP A 159 24.06 2.64 21.18
CA ASP A 159 24.29 3.37 22.43
C ASP A 159 23.37 4.61 22.56
N SER A 160 23.42 5.28 23.73
CA SER A 160 22.64 6.50 23.97
C SER A 160 23.00 7.68 23.05
N LYS A 161 24.13 7.60 22.33
CA LYS A 161 24.59 8.57 21.33
C LYS A 161 24.27 8.15 19.90
N GLY A 162 23.56 7.03 19.72
CA GLY A 162 23.13 6.47 18.43
C GLY A 162 24.18 5.63 17.71
N LYS A 163 25.36 5.38 18.29
CA LYS A 163 26.39 4.55 17.65
C LYS A 163 26.05 3.08 17.81
N PHE A 164 26.16 2.30 16.74
CA PHE A 164 26.02 0.84 16.82
C PHE A 164 27.04 0.24 17.82
N VAL A 165 26.57 -0.76 18.59
CA VAL A 165 27.41 -1.47 19.56
C VAL A 165 28.34 -2.46 18.85
N SER A 166 27.84 -3.13 17.80
CA SER A 166 28.63 -4.02 16.95
C SER A 166 29.28 -3.24 15.81
N ASP A 167 30.50 -3.63 15.44
CA ASP A 167 31.19 -3.09 14.27
C ASP A 167 30.64 -3.68 12.96
N LYS A 168 30.04 -4.87 13.01
CA LYS A 168 29.44 -5.56 11.88
C LYS A 168 27.94 -5.71 12.08
N ILE A 169 27.16 -5.26 11.10
CA ILE A 169 25.70 -5.16 11.16
C ILE A 169 25.10 -5.96 10.01
N ALA A 170 24.07 -6.76 10.31
CA ALA A 170 23.28 -7.41 9.29
C ALA A 170 22.34 -6.39 8.67
N VAL A 171 22.43 -6.20 7.36
CA VAL A 171 21.62 -5.23 6.63
C VAL A 171 20.87 -5.90 5.51
N ARG A 172 19.75 -5.30 5.13
CA ARG A 172 19.00 -5.67 3.93
C ARG A 172 19.42 -4.76 2.78
N ARG A 173 19.69 -5.38 1.62
CA ARG A 173 19.84 -4.68 0.35
C ARG A 173 19.17 -5.51 -0.75
N ARG A 174 18.08 -5.00 -1.32
CA ARG A 174 17.25 -5.72 -2.29
C ARG A 174 16.79 -7.06 -1.70
N SER A 175 17.13 -8.18 -2.35
CA SER A 175 16.85 -9.55 -1.90
C SER A 175 17.96 -10.17 -1.03
N GLU A 176 19.05 -9.45 -0.77
CA GLU A 176 20.22 -9.96 -0.05
C GLU A 176 20.31 -9.40 1.38
N TYR A 177 20.94 -10.19 2.25
CA TYR A 177 21.17 -9.85 3.66
C TYR A 177 22.67 -9.90 4.01
N PRO A 178 23.50 -9.00 3.44
CA PRO A 178 24.92 -8.98 3.74
C PRO A 178 25.20 -8.48 5.15
N ILE A 179 26.37 -8.85 5.66
CA ILE A 179 26.94 -8.29 6.89
C ILE A 179 27.99 -7.27 6.47
N ILE A 180 27.79 -6.01 6.82
CA ILE A 180 28.66 -4.89 6.44
C ILE A 180 29.19 -4.17 7.68
N ASP A 181 30.15 -3.28 7.48
CA ASP A 181 30.66 -2.46 8.58
C ASP A 181 29.62 -1.40 8.97
N ALA A 182 29.50 -1.11 10.26
CA ALA A 182 28.52 -0.17 10.82
C ALA A 182 28.63 1.25 10.21
N ALA A 183 29.78 1.62 9.66
CA ALA A 183 30.01 2.90 8.99
C ALA A 183 29.34 2.99 7.61
N GLU A 184 29.05 1.86 6.97
CA GLU A 184 28.45 1.75 5.63
C GLU A 184 26.92 1.68 5.66
N VAL A 185 26.31 1.58 6.85
CA VAL A 185 24.86 1.57 7.03
C VAL A 185 24.28 2.96 6.74
N ASP A 186 23.28 3.02 5.86
CA ASP A 186 22.64 4.27 5.44
C ASP A 186 21.35 4.58 6.22
N TYR A 187 20.55 3.55 6.49
CA TYR A 187 19.25 3.66 7.13
C TYR A 187 19.01 2.52 8.12
N MET A 188 18.03 2.70 9.02
CA MET A 188 17.57 1.70 9.96
C MET A 188 16.04 1.70 10.00
N ASP A 189 15.43 0.52 10.14
CA ASP A 189 13.98 0.39 10.36
C ASP A 189 13.51 1.20 11.58
N VAL A 190 12.27 1.70 11.55
CA VAL A 190 11.72 2.51 12.66
C VAL A 190 11.14 1.62 13.76
N SER A 191 10.55 0.48 13.38
CA SER A 191 9.85 -0.42 14.31
C SER A 191 9.78 -1.84 13.76
N PRO A 192 9.83 -2.88 14.62
CA PRO A 192 9.60 -4.26 14.19
C PRO A 192 8.23 -4.46 13.54
N ARG A 193 7.23 -3.68 13.97
CA ARG A 193 5.85 -3.75 13.44
C ARG A 193 5.69 -3.09 12.07
N GLN A 194 6.76 -2.51 11.52
CA GLN A 194 6.73 -1.88 10.21
C GLN A 194 6.42 -2.86 9.07
N LEU A 195 6.81 -4.13 9.23
CA LEU A 195 6.59 -5.17 8.23
C LEU A 195 5.12 -5.60 8.07
N VAL A 196 4.35 -5.57 9.16
CA VAL A 196 3.02 -6.19 9.23
C VAL A 196 1.89 -5.16 9.15
N SER A 197 0.68 -5.62 8.81
CA SER A 197 -0.52 -4.79 8.82
C SER A 197 -1.02 -4.55 10.25
N VAL A 198 -2.04 -3.70 10.38
CA VAL A 198 -2.68 -3.42 11.66
C VAL A 198 -3.25 -4.70 12.27
N ALA A 199 -3.97 -5.53 11.50
CA ALA A 199 -4.58 -6.76 12.00
C ALA A 199 -3.53 -7.78 12.46
N ALA A 200 -2.48 -8.00 11.67
CA ALA A 200 -1.40 -8.91 12.04
C ALA A 200 -0.60 -8.40 13.26
N SER A 201 -0.45 -7.07 13.41
CA SER A 201 0.27 -6.49 14.56
C SER A 201 -0.42 -6.65 15.91
N LEU A 202 -1.70 -7.04 15.93
CA LEU A 202 -2.48 -7.30 17.14
C LEU A 202 -2.29 -8.73 17.67
N ILE A 203 -1.66 -9.63 16.90
CA ILE A 203 -1.34 -10.98 17.34
C ILE A 203 -0.14 -10.90 18.30
N PRO A 204 -0.31 -11.27 19.58
CA PRO A 204 0.83 -11.34 20.50
C PRO A 204 1.74 -12.50 20.10
N PHE A 205 3.05 -12.34 20.31
CA PHE A 205 4.03 -13.40 20.05
C PHE A 205 4.02 -13.90 18.60
N LEU A 206 3.74 -13.00 17.64
CA LEU A 206 3.65 -13.32 16.22
C LEU A 206 4.93 -13.99 15.69
N GLU A 207 6.09 -13.63 16.24
CA GLU A 207 7.40 -14.22 15.95
C GLU A 207 7.51 -15.72 16.30
N HIS A 208 6.60 -16.23 17.12
CA HIS A 208 6.54 -17.64 17.53
C HIS A 208 5.50 -18.44 16.74
N ASP A 209 4.75 -17.80 15.84
CA ASP A 209 3.73 -18.43 15.00
C ASP A 209 4.23 -18.65 13.56
N ASP A 210 3.79 -19.74 12.93
CA ASP A 210 3.99 -19.95 11.50
C ASP A 210 3.18 -18.93 10.68
N ALA A 211 3.71 -18.51 9.53
CA ALA A 211 3.09 -17.50 8.68
C ALA A 211 1.67 -17.90 8.23
N ASN A 212 1.40 -19.18 7.96
CA ASN A 212 0.06 -19.64 7.57
C ASN A 212 -0.93 -19.52 8.73
N ARG A 213 -0.49 -19.78 9.96
CA ARG A 213 -1.32 -19.62 11.17
C ARG A 213 -1.57 -18.16 11.50
N ALA A 214 -0.54 -17.33 11.37
CA ALA A 214 -0.66 -15.89 11.52
C ALA A 214 -1.64 -15.29 10.50
N LEU A 215 -1.61 -15.76 9.25
CA LEU A 215 -2.55 -15.38 8.20
C LEU A 215 -3.99 -15.72 8.62
N MET A 216 -4.25 -16.97 9.00
CA MET A 216 -5.57 -17.39 9.49
C MET A 216 -6.01 -16.57 10.70
N GLY A 217 -5.14 -16.36 11.68
CA GLY A 217 -5.42 -15.58 12.88
C GLY A 217 -5.75 -14.12 12.58
N SER A 218 -5.03 -13.48 11.66
CA SER A 218 -5.32 -12.11 11.22
C SER A 218 -6.68 -12.00 10.51
N ASN A 219 -7.05 -13.02 9.73
CA ASN A 219 -8.33 -13.09 9.04
C ASN A 219 -9.50 -13.33 10.01
N MET A 220 -9.33 -14.23 10.99
CA MET A 220 -10.35 -14.58 11.97
C MET A 220 -10.68 -13.43 12.92
N GLN A 221 -9.71 -12.59 13.30
CA GLN A 221 -9.96 -11.40 14.14
C GLN A 221 -11.03 -10.45 13.55
N ARG A 222 -11.13 -10.38 12.21
CA ARG A 222 -12.11 -9.53 11.52
C ARG A 222 -13.53 -10.10 11.53
N GLN A 223 -13.68 -11.36 11.92
CA GLN A 223 -14.96 -12.07 11.97
C GLN A 223 -15.50 -12.18 13.41
N ALA A 224 -14.76 -11.67 14.40
CA ALA A 224 -15.20 -11.63 15.78
C ALA A 224 -16.46 -10.76 15.93
N VAL A 225 -17.43 -11.26 16.71
CA VAL A 225 -18.73 -10.63 17.03
C VAL A 225 -18.70 -10.04 18.41
#